data_AF-A0A7C1HVY7-F1
#
_entry.id   AF-A0A7C1HVY7-F1
#
_cell.length_a   1.000
_cell.length_b   1.000
_cell.length_c   1.000
_cell.angle_alpha   90.00
_cell.angle_beta   90.00
_cell.angle_gamma   90.00
#
_symmetry.space_group_name_H-M   'P 1'
#
loop_
_entity.id
_entity.type
_entity.pdbx_description
1 polymer ?
#
loop_
_entity_poly.entity_id
_entity_poly.type
_entity_poly.pdbx_seq_one_letter_code
_entity_poly.pdbx_strand_id
1 'polypeptide(L)'
;MSSTVLTGKGCIVDVASGLVYGGVQEFKLTNELQTRSFPSGESWSSYTVPVGVGWRGEIAFKTLDLDTLRAVLGGQGSTGRVLEVLDEASQVPEEGPYTVTLAHDDNVPRSERVKDAAGRSLVRVDGPPASGEYAVEGDELTFSAADAGRGLFLSYLRRDPEAGDRLVVGPEDVP
;
A
#
# COMPACT_ATOMS: atom_id res chain seq x y z
N MET A 1 -1.37 -39.71 15.45
CA MET A 1 -1.73 -38.73 16.49
C MET A 1 -3.09 -38.16 16.14
N SER A 2 -4.00 -38.06 17.10
CA SER A 2 -5.33 -37.47 16.84
C SER A 2 -5.17 -35.96 16.68
N SER A 3 -5.53 -35.42 15.53
CA SER A 3 -5.65 -33.98 15.31
C SER A 3 -7.11 -33.60 15.23
N THR A 4 -7.49 -32.53 15.92
CA THR A 4 -8.81 -31.92 15.78
C THR A 4 -8.67 -30.70 14.87
N VAL A 5 -9.58 -30.58 13.92
CA VAL A 5 -9.64 -29.44 13.02
C VAL A 5 -10.87 -28.62 13.35
N LEU A 6 -10.66 -27.37 13.76
CA LEU A 6 -11.72 -26.38 13.90
C LEU A 6 -11.77 -25.56 12.60
N THR A 7 -12.93 -25.49 11.97
CA THR A 7 -13.17 -24.60 10.82
C THR A 7 -14.40 -23.76 11.08
N GLY A 8 -14.39 -22.52 10.61
CA GLY A 8 -15.51 -21.62 10.80
C GLY A 8 -15.34 -20.28 10.12
N LYS A 9 -16.40 -19.48 10.20
CA LYS A 9 -16.42 -18.07 9.80
C LYS A 9 -16.55 -17.26 11.08
N GLY A 10 -15.78 -16.19 11.21
CA GLY A 10 -15.75 -15.37 12.43
C GLY A 10 -14.74 -14.24 12.30
N CYS A 11 -14.63 -13.39 13.31
CA CYS A 11 -13.61 -12.35 13.39
C CYS A 11 -12.53 -12.74 14.41
N ILE A 12 -11.30 -12.24 14.21
CA ILE A 12 -10.23 -12.38 15.20
C ILE A 12 -10.20 -11.10 16.00
N VAL A 13 -10.23 -11.23 17.32
CA VAL A 13 -10.21 -10.11 18.25
C VAL A 13 -9.00 -10.25 19.14
N ASP A 14 -8.17 -9.21 19.20
CA ASP A 14 -7.21 -9.07 20.28
C ASP A 14 -7.98 -8.82 21.58
N VAL A 15 -7.92 -9.77 22.51
CA VAL A 15 -8.67 -9.71 23.77
C VAL A 15 -8.12 -8.63 24.70
N ALA A 16 -6.86 -8.22 24.55
CA ALA A 16 -6.24 -7.19 25.38
C ALA A 16 -6.58 -5.77 24.89
N SER A 17 -6.51 -5.53 23.57
CA SER A 17 -6.78 -4.22 22.97
C SER A 17 -8.24 -4.04 22.49
N GLY A 18 -8.99 -5.12 22.33
CA GLY A 18 -10.32 -5.12 21.72
C GLY A 18 -10.30 -4.95 20.19
N LEU A 19 -9.11 -4.92 19.57
CA LEU A 19 -8.96 -4.69 18.14
C LEU A 19 -9.46 -5.89 17.33
N VAL A 20 -10.28 -5.62 16.32
CA VAL A 20 -10.83 -6.65 15.43
C VAL A 20 -10.00 -6.66 14.15
N TYR A 21 -9.32 -7.78 13.89
CA TYR A 21 -8.48 -7.94 12.70
C TYR A 21 -9.29 -8.41 11.51
N GLY A 22 -9.53 -7.49 10.57
CA GLY A 22 -10.19 -7.75 9.30
C GLY A 22 -11.59 -8.34 9.43
N GLY A 23 -12.38 -8.23 8.37
CA GLY A 23 -13.58 -9.06 8.23
C GLY A 23 -13.15 -10.49 7.90
N VAL A 24 -12.63 -11.26 8.85
CA VAL A 24 -12.16 -12.63 8.57
C VAL A 24 -13.30 -13.45 7.99
N GLN A 25 -13.02 -14.11 6.86
CA GLN A 25 -14.03 -14.87 6.12
C GLN A 25 -14.03 -16.32 6.57
N GLU A 26 -12.84 -16.92 6.70
CA GLU A 26 -12.64 -18.32 7.03
C GLU A 26 -11.36 -18.51 7.85
N PHE A 27 -11.39 -19.42 8.81
CA PHE A 27 -10.21 -19.86 9.53
C PHE A 27 -10.20 -21.38 9.67
N LYS A 28 -9.00 -21.93 9.77
CA LYS A 28 -8.75 -23.35 10.04
C LYS A 28 -7.70 -23.45 11.12
N LEU A 29 -8.05 -24.04 12.25
CA LEU A 29 -7.11 -24.34 13.34
C LEU A 29 -6.94 -25.85 13.43
N THR A 30 -5.70 -26.29 13.47
CA THR A 30 -5.34 -27.69 13.67
C THR A 30 -4.54 -27.80 14.96
N ASN A 31 -4.98 -28.65 15.88
CA ASN A 31 -4.18 -29.01 17.04
C ASN A 31 -3.54 -30.39 16.85
N GLU A 32 -2.35 -30.56 17.41
CA GLU A 32 -1.63 -31.82 17.42
C GLU A 32 -1.12 -32.10 18.83
N LEU A 33 -1.56 -33.20 19.42
CA LEU A 33 -1.04 -33.67 20.70
C LEU A 33 0.38 -34.18 20.50
N GLN A 34 1.35 -33.50 21.10
CA GLN A 34 2.73 -33.94 21.10
C GLN A 34 2.92 -34.93 22.25
N THR A 35 3.43 -36.11 21.92
CA THR A 35 3.66 -37.18 22.88
C THR A 35 5.12 -37.60 22.90
N ARG A 36 5.62 -37.96 24.07
CA ARG A 36 6.94 -38.58 24.23
C ARG A 36 6.78 -40.01 24.71
N SER A 37 7.37 -40.95 23.98
CA SER A 37 7.38 -42.36 24.35
C SER A 37 8.66 -42.71 25.09
N PHE A 38 8.51 -43.46 26.17
CA PHE A 38 9.59 -44.03 26.94
C PHE A 38 9.66 -45.53 26.63
N PRO A 39 10.83 -46.05 26.21
CA PRO A 39 10.98 -47.46 25.89
C PRO A 39 10.84 -48.33 27.16
N SER A 40 10.49 -49.60 26.97
CA SER A 40 10.45 -50.56 28.08
C SER A 40 11.84 -50.77 28.66
N GLY A 41 11.93 -50.82 29.99
CA GLY A 41 13.12 -51.20 30.72
C GLY A 41 13.05 -52.66 31.19
N GLU A 42 14.07 -53.10 31.93
CA GLU A 42 14.17 -54.48 32.45
C GLU A 42 13.03 -54.84 33.41
N SER A 43 12.43 -53.85 34.07
CA SER A 43 11.32 -54.04 35.02
C SER A 43 10.00 -53.39 34.61
N TRP A 44 9.98 -52.47 33.63
CA TRP A 44 8.80 -51.64 33.30
C TRP A 44 8.43 -51.72 31.82
N SER A 45 7.12 -51.79 31.55
CA SER A 45 6.57 -51.69 30.19
C SER A 45 6.74 -50.30 29.61
N SER A 46 6.78 -50.20 28.28
CA SER A 46 6.79 -48.91 27.59
C SER A 46 5.52 -48.11 27.91
N TYR A 47 5.67 -46.79 27.97
CA TYR A 47 4.55 -45.87 28.17
C TYR A 47 4.76 -44.58 27.40
N THR A 48 3.66 -43.92 27.07
CA THR A 48 3.65 -42.66 26.32
C THR A 48 2.95 -41.59 27.15
N VAL A 49 3.59 -40.44 27.29
CA VAL A 49 3.02 -39.29 28.01
C VAL A 49 2.79 -38.12 27.05
N PRO A 50 1.72 -37.33 27.25
CA PRO A 50 1.56 -36.06 26.56
C PRO A 50 2.61 -35.07 27.07
N VAL A 51 3.25 -34.35 26.15
CA VAL A 51 4.27 -33.33 26.48
C VAL A 51 3.90 -31.94 26.01
N GLY A 52 2.85 -31.82 25.19
CA GLY A 52 2.33 -30.53 24.75
C GLY A 52 1.22 -30.67 23.74
N VAL A 53 0.64 -29.54 23.36
CA VAL A 53 -0.29 -29.42 22.24
C VAL A 53 0.22 -28.31 21.34
N GLY A 54 0.56 -28.66 20.10
CA GLY A 54 0.88 -27.69 19.07
C GLY A 54 -0.40 -27.19 18.41
N TRP A 55 -0.49 -25.89 18.15
CA TRP A 55 -1.55 -25.30 17.36
C TRP A 55 -0.96 -24.71 16.08
N ARG A 56 -1.65 -24.94 14.96
CA ARG A 56 -1.34 -24.31 13.68
C ARG A 56 -2.64 -23.76 13.10
N GLY A 57 -2.55 -22.61 12.45
CA GLY A 57 -3.71 -21.91 11.93
C GLY A 57 -3.48 -21.38 10.52
N GLU A 58 -4.54 -21.40 9.72
CA GLU A 58 -4.66 -20.68 8.45
C GLU A 58 -5.87 -19.75 8.54
N ILE A 59 -5.73 -18.50 8.09
CA ILE A 59 -6.78 -17.48 8.18
C ILE A 59 -6.88 -16.78 6.82
N ALA A 60 -8.10 -16.60 6.33
CA ALA A 60 -8.40 -15.81 5.15
C ALA A 60 -9.20 -14.56 5.52
N PHE A 61 -8.65 -13.39 5.18
CA PHE A 61 -9.29 -12.10 5.41
C PHE A 61 -10.15 -11.71 4.20
N LYS A 62 -11.41 -11.31 4.43
CA LYS A 62 -12.26 -10.71 3.36
C LYS A 62 -11.79 -9.31 3.01
N THR A 63 -11.37 -8.56 4.03
CA THR A 63 -10.91 -7.18 3.92
C THR A 63 -9.67 -7.03 4.80
N LEU A 64 -8.66 -6.34 4.28
CA LEU A 64 -7.45 -5.97 4.99
C LEU A 64 -7.51 -4.47 5.26
N ASP A 65 -7.81 -4.11 6.49
CA ASP A 65 -7.62 -2.77 7.01
C ASP A 65 -6.15 -2.56 7.41
N LEU A 66 -5.79 -1.30 7.67
CA LEU A 66 -4.40 -0.96 7.93
C LEU A 66 -3.87 -1.60 9.22
N ASP A 67 -4.68 -1.74 10.27
CA ASP A 67 -4.24 -2.36 11.53
C ASP A 67 -3.97 -3.85 11.34
N THR A 68 -4.77 -4.54 10.54
CA THR A 68 -4.48 -5.91 10.12
C THR A 68 -3.19 -6.00 9.31
N LEU A 69 -2.96 -5.08 8.36
CA LEU A 69 -1.71 -5.06 7.59
C LEU A 69 -0.48 -4.78 8.46
N ARG A 70 -0.60 -3.87 9.45
CA ARG A 70 0.46 -3.59 10.44
C ARG A 70 0.83 -4.86 11.20
N ALA A 71 -0.17 -5.58 11.72
CA ALA A 71 0.07 -6.81 12.47
C ALA A 71 0.65 -7.94 11.62
N VAL A 72 0.17 -8.12 10.38
CA VAL A 72 0.63 -9.22 9.50
C VAL A 72 2.01 -8.95 8.92
N LEU A 73 2.33 -7.71 8.56
CA LEU A 73 3.59 -7.35 7.92
C LEU A 73 4.66 -6.87 8.90
N GLY A 74 4.33 -6.73 10.19
CA GLY A 74 5.24 -6.19 11.21
C GLY A 74 5.56 -4.71 10.99
N GLY A 75 4.63 -3.97 10.38
CA GLY A 75 4.81 -2.56 10.04
C GLY A 75 4.28 -1.61 11.09
N GLN A 76 4.68 -0.34 10.98
CA GLN A 76 4.17 0.75 11.81
C GLN A 76 3.19 1.62 11.02
N GLY A 77 2.23 2.18 11.75
CA GLY A 77 1.36 3.21 11.24
C GLY A 77 2.02 4.57 11.22
N SER A 78 1.88 5.28 10.11
CA SER A 78 2.18 6.70 10.03
C SER A 78 1.03 7.44 9.38
N THR A 79 0.95 8.75 9.59
CA THR A 79 0.02 9.60 8.84
C THR A 79 0.56 9.84 7.43
N GLY A 80 -0.38 10.12 6.54
CA GLY A 80 -0.10 10.56 5.19
C GLY A 80 -0.48 9.54 4.13
N ARG A 81 -0.70 10.03 2.91
CA ARG A 81 -1.10 9.21 1.77
C ARG A 81 -0.65 9.84 0.45
N VAL A 82 -0.62 9.02 -0.59
CA VAL A 82 -0.51 9.53 -1.96
C VAL A 82 -1.92 9.76 -2.49
N LEU A 83 -2.17 10.97 -2.97
CA LEU A 83 -3.41 11.37 -3.61
C LEU A 83 -3.21 11.54 -5.10
N GLU A 84 -4.22 11.15 -5.86
CA GLU A 84 -4.28 11.46 -7.28
C GLU A 84 -5.06 12.76 -7.48
N VAL A 85 -4.42 13.71 -8.16
CA VAL A 85 -5.06 14.91 -8.70
C VAL A 85 -5.44 14.59 -10.14
N LEU A 86 -6.72 14.73 -10.46
CA LEU A 86 -7.28 14.36 -11.76
C LEU A 86 -7.81 15.59 -12.47
N ASP A 87 -7.44 15.68 -13.75
CA ASP A 87 -7.88 16.70 -14.71
C ASP A 87 -7.92 18.13 -14.12
N GLU A 88 -6.86 18.52 -13.40
CA GLU A 88 -6.66 19.89 -12.92
C GLU A 88 -6.55 20.82 -14.12
N ALA A 89 -7.49 21.75 -14.23
CA ALA A 89 -7.57 22.67 -15.35
C ALA A 89 -6.49 23.75 -15.23
N SER A 90 -5.71 23.91 -16.29
CA SER A 90 -4.71 24.97 -16.40
C SER A 90 -4.64 25.46 -17.85
N GLN A 91 -3.82 26.48 -18.10
CA GLN A 91 -3.62 27.05 -19.42
C GLN A 91 -2.16 27.43 -19.58
N VAL A 92 -1.60 27.18 -20.77
CA VAL A 92 -0.28 27.72 -21.12
C VAL A 92 -0.40 29.24 -21.20
N PRO A 93 0.48 30.02 -20.52
CA PRO A 93 0.51 31.47 -20.65
C PRO A 93 0.55 31.93 -22.11
N GLU A 94 -0.13 33.04 -22.43
CA GLU A 94 -0.12 33.60 -23.79
C GLU A 94 1.23 34.26 -24.13
N GLU A 95 1.95 34.70 -23.12
CA GLU A 95 3.27 35.32 -23.23
C GLU A 95 4.32 34.49 -22.47
N GLY A 96 5.57 34.57 -22.93
CA GLY A 96 6.68 33.85 -22.31
C GLY A 96 6.79 34.16 -20.80
N PRO A 97 7.12 33.17 -19.95
CA PRO A 97 7.95 32.00 -20.29
C PRO A 97 7.22 30.70 -20.71
N TYR A 98 5.89 30.70 -20.91
CA TYR A 98 5.11 29.50 -21.27
C TYR A 98 5.24 28.34 -20.25
N THR A 99 5.40 28.68 -18.98
CA THR A 99 5.51 27.73 -17.88
C THR A 99 4.20 27.61 -17.12
N VAL A 100 3.90 26.41 -16.64
CA VAL A 100 2.77 26.11 -15.77
C VAL A 100 3.30 25.38 -14.54
N THR A 101 3.03 25.93 -13.36
CA THR A 101 3.40 25.30 -12.09
C THR A 101 2.26 24.40 -11.60
N LEU A 102 2.59 23.21 -11.12
CA LEU A 102 1.64 22.33 -10.44
C LEU A 102 1.16 22.97 -9.13
N ALA A 103 -0.11 22.84 -8.79
CA ALA A 103 -0.71 23.58 -7.68
C ALA A 103 -0.28 23.13 -6.27
N HIS A 104 0.45 22.02 -6.14
CA HIS A 104 0.81 21.44 -4.84
C HIS A 104 2.33 21.33 -4.68
N ASP A 105 2.85 21.55 -3.48
CA ASP A 105 4.31 21.57 -3.24
C ASP A 105 4.91 20.16 -3.04
N ASP A 106 4.08 19.16 -2.77
CA ASP A 106 4.48 17.78 -2.45
C ASP A 106 4.22 16.81 -3.62
N ASN A 107 4.50 17.22 -4.85
CA ASN A 107 4.25 16.35 -6.01
C ASN A 107 5.21 15.16 -6.05
N VAL A 108 4.71 14.02 -6.49
CA VAL A 108 5.53 12.85 -6.76
C VAL A 108 6.22 13.07 -8.11
N PRO A 109 7.56 13.13 -8.17
CA PRO A 109 8.26 13.38 -9.42
C PRO A 109 7.92 12.32 -10.47
N ARG A 110 7.74 12.74 -11.73
CA ARG A 110 7.48 11.85 -12.87
C ARG A 110 6.13 11.15 -12.86
N SER A 111 5.18 11.62 -12.03
CA SER A 111 3.81 11.09 -11.99
C SER A 111 2.85 11.82 -12.93
N GLU A 112 3.26 12.99 -13.41
CA GLU A 112 2.49 13.91 -14.21
C GLU A 112 2.08 13.38 -15.58
N ARG A 113 0.86 13.71 -15.97
CA ARG A 113 0.26 13.46 -17.28
C ARG A 113 -0.48 14.73 -17.71
N VAL A 114 -0.18 15.21 -18.90
CA VAL A 114 -0.79 16.42 -19.45
C VAL A 114 -1.64 16.03 -20.65
N LYS A 115 -2.89 16.51 -20.68
CA LYS A 115 -3.76 16.44 -21.85
C LYS A 115 -4.13 17.84 -22.32
N ASP A 116 -4.37 18.00 -23.61
CA ASP A 116 -4.97 19.23 -24.13
C ASP A 116 -6.49 19.27 -23.88
N ALA A 117 -7.10 20.42 -24.16
CA ALA A 117 -8.55 20.60 -24.09
C ALA A 117 -9.38 19.63 -24.96
N ALA A 118 -8.76 19.00 -25.97
CA ALA A 118 -9.37 17.96 -26.80
C ALA A 118 -9.16 16.54 -26.27
N GLY A 119 -8.51 16.38 -25.11
CA GLY A 119 -8.21 15.10 -24.47
C GLY A 119 -6.99 14.36 -25.03
N ARG A 120 -6.20 14.98 -25.91
CA ARG A 120 -4.97 14.39 -26.44
C ARG A 120 -3.85 14.53 -25.42
N SER A 121 -3.20 13.42 -25.09
CA SER A 121 -2.02 13.42 -24.22
C SER A 121 -0.83 14.09 -24.92
N LEU A 122 -0.16 14.99 -24.20
CA LEU A 122 1.11 15.57 -24.63
C LEU A 122 2.27 14.64 -24.25
N VAL A 123 3.40 14.79 -24.93
CA VAL A 123 4.59 13.95 -24.71
C VAL A 123 5.60 14.68 -23.83
N ARG A 124 6.14 13.99 -22.82
CA ARG A 124 7.22 14.55 -21.99
C ARG A 124 8.56 14.43 -22.71
N VAL A 125 9.36 15.49 -22.66
CA VAL A 125 10.73 15.53 -23.16
C VAL A 125 11.70 16.10 -22.11
N ASP A 126 12.99 15.79 -22.24
CA ASP A 126 14.05 16.29 -21.34
C ASP A 126 14.71 17.58 -21.85
N GLY A 127 14.27 18.11 -23.00
CA GLY A 127 14.83 19.28 -23.68
C GLY A 127 13.77 20.33 -24.03
N PRO A 128 14.10 21.33 -24.88
CA PRO A 128 13.14 22.35 -25.27
C PRO A 128 11.94 21.72 -25.99
N PRO A 129 10.70 21.92 -25.50
CA PRO A 129 9.53 21.24 -26.03
C PRO A 129 9.11 21.77 -27.40
N ALA A 130 8.78 20.87 -28.32
CA ALA A 130 8.04 21.20 -29.54
C ALA A 130 6.52 21.26 -29.26
N SER A 131 5.72 21.61 -30.26
CA SER A 131 4.26 21.66 -30.11
C SER A 131 3.69 20.28 -29.74
N GLY A 132 2.86 20.24 -28.70
CA GLY A 132 2.30 18.99 -28.16
C GLY A 132 3.28 18.22 -27.26
N GLU A 133 4.41 18.83 -26.91
CA GLU A 133 5.38 18.31 -25.96
C GLU A 133 5.48 19.22 -24.73
N TYR A 134 6.02 18.69 -23.64
CA TYR A 134 6.31 19.45 -22.44
C TYR A 134 7.58 18.95 -21.76
N ALA A 135 8.32 19.85 -21.13
CA ALA A 135 9.45 19.52 -20.27
C ALA A 135 9.06 19.77 -18.81
N VAL A 136 9.64 19.01 -17.89
CA VAL A 136 9.33 19.12 -16.45
C VAL A 136 10.63 19.32 -15.68
N GLU A 137 10.67 20.39 -14.89
CA GLU A 137 11.74 20.69 -13.94
C GLU A 137 11.12 21.01 -12.57
N GLY A 138 11.29 20.10 -11.60
CA GLY A 138 10.57 20.19 -10.33
C GLY A 138 9.05 20.16 -10.55
N ASP A 139 8.37 21.21 -10.10
CA ASP A 139 6.92 21.40 -10.22
C ASP A 139 6.54 22.30 -11.41
N GLU A 140 7.51 22.72 -12.22
CA GLU A 140 7.28 23.57 -13.39
C GLU A 140 7.27 22.76 -14.68
N LEU A 141 6.19 22.92 -15.44
CA LEU A 141 6.01 22.37 -16.77
C LEU A 141 6.25 23.46 -17.80
N THR A 142 7.26 23.27 -18.65
CA THR A 142 7.56 24.18 -19.75
C THR A 142 6.91 23.65 -21.03
N PHE A 143 6.26 24.54 -21.77
CA PHE A 143 5.61 24.24 -23.05
C PHE A 143 6.23 25.03 -24.20
N SER A 144 5.87 24.62 -25.43
CA SER A 144 6.25 25.37 -26.63
C SER A 144 5.46 26.67 -26.75
N ALA A 145 6.06 27.72 -27.29
CA ALA A 145 5.35 28.95 -27.67
C ALA A 145 4.22 28.67 -28.69
N ALA A 146 4.31 27.58 -29.45
CA ALA A 146 3.27 27.14 -30.37
C ALA A 146 1.98 26.65 -29.66
N ASP A 147 2.07 26.34 -28.36
CA ASP A 147 0.93 25.94 -27.53
C ASP A 147 0.45 27.07 -26.60
N ALA A 148 0.90 28.31 -26.81
CA ALA A 148 0.47 29.48 -26.04
C ALA A 148 -1.07 29.64 -26.05
N GLY A 149 -1.64 29.94 -24.88
CA GLY A 149 -3.10 30.09 -24.71
C GLY A 149 -3.90 28.79 -24.74
N ARG A 150 -3.24 27.62 -24.88
CA ARG A 150 -3.93 26.33 -24.95
C ARG A 150 -4.37 25.87 -23.56
N GLY A 151 -5.63 25.45 -23.44
CA GLY A 151 -6.15 24.81 -22.24
C GLY A 151 -5.60 23.40 -22.05
N LEU A 152 -5.24 23.09 -20.82
CA LEU A 152 -4.61 21.85 -20.38
C LEU A 152 -5.40 21.21 -19.24
N PHE A 153 -5.33 19.88 -19.18
CA PHE A 153 -5.76 19.08 -18.04
C PHE A 153 -4.56 18.30 -17.50
N LEU A 154 -4.18 18.62 -16.27
CA LEU A 154 -3.04 18.03 -15.58
C LEU A 154 -3.55 16.90 -14.68
N SER A 155 -2.84 15.78 -14.65
CA SER A 155 -3.10 14.71 -13.68
C SER A 155 -1.78 14.24 -13.11
N TYR A 156 -1.67 14.18 -11.79
CA TYR A 156 -0.41 13.88 -11.11
C TYR A 156 -0.69 13.32 -9.72
N LEU A 157 0.33 12.71 -9.12
CA LEU A 157 0.26 12.22 -7.75
C LEU A 157 0.89 13.26 -6.83
N ARG A 158 0.22 13.57 -5.71
CA ARG A 158 0.77 14.40 -4.63
C ARG A 158 0.85 13.60 -3.34
N ARG A 159 1.85 13.87 -2.52
CA ARG A 159 1.91 13.38 -1.15
C ARG A 159 1.15 14.36 -0.27
N ASP A 160 0.33 13.82 0.61
CA ASP A 160 -0.31 14.57 1.67
C ASP A 160 0.20 13.96 2.98
N PRO A 161 1.09 14.64 3.73
CA PRO A 161 1.71 14.09 4.93
C PRO A 161 0.74 14.03 6.12
N GLU A 162 -0.35 14.79 6.08
CA GLU A 162 -1.30 14.94 7.18
C GLU A 162 -2.57 14.10 6.99
N ALA A 163 -2.93 13.79 5.73
CA ALA A 163 -4.16 13.07 5.44
C ALA A 163 -3.99 11.55 5.36
N GLY A 164 -4.92 10.84 6.01
CA GLY A 164 -5.06 9.39 5.91
C GLY A 164 -3.93 8.63 6.59
N ASP A 165 -3.90 7.32 6.35
CA ASP A 165 -2.98 6.42 7.02
C ASP A 165 -2.07 5.67 6.03
N ARG A 166 -0.78 5.61 6.37
CA ARG A 166 0.28 4.89 5.66
C ARG A 166 0.79 3.72 6.48
N LEU A 167 1.14 2.64 5.78
CA LEU A 167 1.95 1.56 6.33
C LEU A 167 3.43 1.78 6.00
N VAL A 168 4.28 1.65 7.01
CA VAL A 168 5.73 1.58 6.83
C VAL A 168 6.18 0.16 7.21
N VAL A 169 6.82 -0.55 6.29
CA VAL A 169 7.36 -1.91 6.49
C VAL A 169 8.86 -1.90 6.20
N GLY A 170 9.68 -2.27 7.18
CA GLY A 170 11.15 -2.28 7.08
C GLY A 170 11.83 -1.33 8.08
N PRO A 171 13.15 -1.46 8.28
CA PRO A 171 13.89 -0.54 9.14
C PRO A 171 13.77 0.88 8.58
N GLU A 172 13.47 1.83 9.46
CA GLU A 172 13.17 3.24 9.16
C GLU A 172 14.31 4.06 8.53
N ASP A 173 15.43 3.45 8.18
CA ASP A 173 16.62 4.12 7.65
C ASP A 173 16.92 3.72 6.19
N VAL A 174 16.26 4.39 5.25
CA VAL A 174 16.95 4.80 4.01
C VAL A 174 16.57 6.26 3.76
N PRO A 175 17.51 7.22 3.86
CA PRO A 175 17.27 8.61 3.48
C PRO A 175 16.92 8.75 2.00
#